data_AF-A0AA39N8R4-F1
#
_entry.id   AF-A0AA39N8R4-F1
#
_cell.length_a   1.000
_cell.length_b   1.000
_cell.length_c   1.000
_cell.angle_alpha   90.00
_cell.angle_beta   90.00
_cell.angle_gamma   90.00
#
_symmetry.space_group_name_H-M   'P 1'
#
loop_
_entity.id
_entity.type
_entity.pdbx_description
1 polymer ?
#
loop_
_entity_poly.entity_id
_entity_poly.type
_entity_poly.pdbx_seq_one_letter_code
_entity_poly.pdbx_strand_id
1 'polypeptide(L)'
;MKFFSTLALVLIPSYALAVTVGYDNGYGNGSNSLANVACSDGSNGLLTKGYTTYGSLPNFPYIASSDSIAGWNSASCGSCWQLTYNGRTINVLAIDHAVSGFYTSEAALNDLTNGHAVEYGSVQATATQVDAYSLWLVISSGKAAWTFGLEGIMDINYGTSGLIWDFCIHISKYSKRVVGTYTL
;
A
#
# COMPACT_ATOMS: atom_id res chain seq x y z
N MET A 1 -15.68 -10.79 -55.81
CA MET A 1 -15.34 -9.51 -55.15
C MET A 1 -14.76 -9.85 -53.79
N LYS A 2 -13.52 -9.46 -53.47
CA LYS A 2 -12.83 -9.79 -52.21
C LYS A 2 -12.82 -8.54 -51.33
N PHE A 3 -13.50 -8.59 -50.18
CA PHE A 3 -13.51 -7.52 -49.19
C PHE A 3 -12.32 -7.69 -48.24
N PHE A 4 -11.37 -6.76 -48.31
CA PHE A 4 -10.29 -6.66 -47.33
C PHE A 4 -10.85 -5.95 -46.09
N SER A 5 -11.01 -6.69 -45.00
CA SER A 5 -11.47 -6.16 -43.71
C SER A 5 -10.26 -5.67 -42.92
N THR A 6 -10.01 -4.36 -42.92
CA THR A 6 -8.94 -3.74 -42.12
C THR A 6 -9.40 -3.58 -40.68
N LEU A 7 -8.77 -4.30 -39.74
CA LEU A 7 -8.90 -4.08 -38.30
C LEU A 7 -8.24 -2.75 -37.94
N ALA A 8 -9.02 -1.74 -37.56
CA ALA A 8 -8.51 -0.50 -36.99
C ALA A 8 -8.29 -0.69 -35.48
N LEU A 9 -7.04 -0.63 -35.02
CA LEU A 9 -6.70 -0.66 -33.60
C LEU A 9 -6.95 0.74 -33.01
N VAL A 10 -8.05 0.90 -32.27
CA VAL A 10 -8.35 2.15 -31.56
C VAL A 10 -7.52 2.18 -30.28
N LEU A 11 -6.52 3.06 -30.23
CA LEU A 11 -5.79 3.38 -29.01
C LEU A 11 -6.66 4.32 -28.16
N ILE A 12 -7.26 3.80 -27.10
CA ILE A 12 -7.97 4.61 -26.10
C ILE A 12 -6.90 5.16 -25.15
N PRO A 13 -6.68 6.48 -25.06
CA PRO A 13 -5.79 7.05 -24.06
C PRO A 13 -6.36 6.78 -22.66
N SER A 14 -5.60 6.06 -21.83
CA SER A 14 -5.91 5.86 -20.42
C SER A 14 -5.55 7.14 -19.64
N TYR A 15 -6.55 7.96 -19.33
CA TYR A 15 -6.38 9.08 -18.42
C TYR A 15 -6.31 8.54 -16.99
N ALA A 16 -5.13 8.58 -16.37
CA ALA A 16 -5.02 8.36 -14.93
C ALA A 16 -5.68 9.56 -14.23
N LEU A 17 -6.79 9.32 -13.54
CA LEU A 17 -7.41 10.37 -12.72
C LEU A 17 -6.52 10.64 -11.52
N ALA A 18 -6.13 11.90 -11.34
CA ALA A 18 -5.46 12.32 -10.13
C ALA A 18 -6.46 12.37 -8.97
N VAL A 19 -6.01 11.96 -7.80
CA VAL A 19 -6.75 12.02 -6.54
C VAL A 19 -6.05 12.98 -5.58
N THR A 20 -6.81 13.59 -4.68
CA THR A 20 -6.26 14.41 -3.61
C THR A 20 -5.50 13.54 -2.63
N VAL A 21 -4.25 13.90 -2.34
CA VAL A 21 -3.43 13.29 -1.28
C VAL A 21 -2.98 14.40 -0.34
N GLY A 22 -3.45 14.38 0.90
CA GLY A 22 -3.10 15.32 1.96
C GLY A 22 -2.49 14.61 3.17
N TYR A 23 -2.35 15.35 4.28
CA TYR A 23 -1.90 14.79 5.54
C TYR A 23 -2.85 15.09 6.70
N ASP A 24 -2.77 14.25 7.73
CA ASP A 24 -3.34 14.45 9.05
C ASP A 24 -2.29 14.03 10.10
N ASN A 25 -1.98 14.95 11.03
CA ASN A 25 -0.97 14.72 12.06
C ASN A 25 -1.28 13.52 12.97
N GLY A 26 -2.56 13.14 13.11
CA GLY A 26 -2.98 11.97 13.87
C GLY A 26 -2.40 10.67 13.32
N TYR A 27 -2.24 10.53 12.01
CA TYR A 27 -1.66 9.33 11.39
C TYR A 27 -0.15 9.21 11.63
N GLY A 28 0.52 10.29 12.04
CA GLY A 28 1.92 10.27 12.47
C GLY A 28 2.13 9.88 13.94
N ASN A 29 1.08 9.76 14.75
CA ASN A 29 1.19 9.43 16.16
C ASN A 29 0.99 7.92 16.39
N GLY A 30 2.10 7.20 16.61
CA GLY A 30 2.11 5.75 16.76
C GLY A 30 1.36 5.23 18.00
N SER A 31 1.09 6.07 18.98
CA SER A 31 0.33 5.73 20.20
C SER A 31 -1.18 5.75 20.00
N ASN A 32 -1.67 6.30 18.87
CA ASN A 32 -3.10 6.31 18.58
C ASN A 32 -3.64 4.89 18.41
N SER A 33 -4.81 4.65 18.99
CA SER A 33 -5.47 3.34 18.98
C SER A 33 -6.12 3.07 17.62
N LEU A 34 -5.98 1.84 17.12
CA LEU A 34 -6.74 1.38 15.97
C LEU A 34 -8.25 1.25 16.25
N ALA A 35 -8.67 1.30 17.52
CA ALA A 35 -10.09 1.36 17.87
C ALA A 35 -10.79 2.65 17.42
N ASN A 36 -10.02 3.69 17.07
CA ASN A 36 -10.55 5.01 16.70
C ASN A 36 -10.82 5.18 15.20
N VAL A 37 -10.51 4.18 14.37
CA VAL A 37 -10.64 4.24 12.90
C VAL A 37 -11.64 3.23 12.38
N ALA A 38 -12.09 3.42 11.14
CA ALA A 38 -13.00 2.52 10.45
C ALA A 38 -12.45 1.08 10.34
N CYS A 39 -11.14 0.91 10.21
CA CYS A 39 -10.51 -0.42 10.17
C CYS A 39 -10.09 -0.94 11.55
N SER A 40 -10.94 -0.70 12.55
CA SER A 40 -10.77 -1.16 13.93
C SER A 40 -10.93 -2.69 14.04
N ASP A 41 -12.11 -3.17 14.42
CA ASP A 41 -12.44 -4.58 14.62
C ASP A 41 -13.37 -5.11 13.51
N GLY A 42 -14.04 -6.24 13.77
CA GLY A 42 -14.78 -6.99 12.77
C GLY A 42 -13.90 -7.93 11.94
N SER A 43 -14.51 -8.65 10.99
CA SER A 43 -13.81 -9.65 10.17
C SER A 43 -12.68 -9.05 9.32
N ASN A 44 -12.82 -7.79 8.90
CA ASN A 44 -11.86 -7.07 8.08
C ASN A 44 -10.97 -6.12 8.90
N GLY A 45 -11.28 -5.90 10.17
CA GLY A 45 -10.54 -5.00 11.06
C GLY A 45 -9.09 -5.38 11.29
N LEU A 46 -8.27 -4.39 11.62
CA LEU A 46 -6.84 -4.55 11.92
C LEU A 46 -6.60 -5.03 13.36
N LEU A 47 -7.52 -4.72 14.29
CA LEU A 47 -7.49 -5.25 15.66
C LEU A 47 -7.64 -6.79 15.66
N THR A 48 -8.57 -7.31 14.86
CA THR A 48 -8.78 -8.76 14.68
C THR A 48 -7.55 -9.46 14.08
N LYS A 49 -6.66 -8.70 13.42
CA LYS A 49 -5.41 -9.17 12.84
C LYS A 49 -4.20 -9.08 13.80
N GLY A 50 -4.43 -8.67 15.04
CA GLY A 50 -3.41 -8.63 16.09
C GLY A 50 -2.63 -7.33 16.19
N TYR A 51 -3.09 -6.27 15.51
CA TYR A 51 -2.57 -4.91 15.70
C TYR A 51 -3.34 -4.20 16.81
N THR A 52 -2.74 -3.17 17.42
CA THR A 52 -3.36 -2.44 18.55
C THR A 52 -3.31 -0.94 18.36
N THR A 53 -2.16 -0.41 17.98
CA THR A 53 -1.93 1.01 17.73
C THR A 53 -1.45 1.26 16.31
N TYR A 54 -1.47 2.52 15.87
CA TYR A 54 -0.93 2.91 14.57
C TYR A 54 0.53 2.48 14.41
N GLY A 55 1.34 2.65 15.47
CA GLY A 55 2.75 2.26 15.48
C GLY A 55 3.00 0.74 15.47
N SER A 56 1.98 -0.07 15.74
CA SER A 56 2.10 -1.53 15.63
C SER A 56 2.01 -2.03 14.18
N LEU A 57 1.53 -1.19 13.25
CA LEU A 57 1.38 -1.53 11.84
C LEU A 57 2.75 -1.63 11.14
N PRO A 58 2.92 -2.59 10.21
CA PRO A 58 4.23 -2.90 9.62
C PRO A 58 4.79 -1.78 8.73
N ASN A 59 3.95 -0.87 8.25
CA ASN A 59 4.32 0.21 7.35
C ASN A 59 4.25 1.59 8.01
N PHE A 60 4.10 1.67 9.34
CA PHE A 60 4.06 2.95 10.04
C PHE A 60 5.37 3.73 9.84
N PRO A 61 5.34 5.06 9.53
CA PRO A 61 4.18 5.96 9.54
C PRO A 61 3.45 6.12 8.19
N TYR A 62 3.68 5.26 7.20
CA TYR A 62 2.98 5.26 5.90
C TYR A 62 1.62 4.56 5.98
N ILE A 63 0.72 5.19 6.73
CA ILE A 63 -0.68 4.82 6.87
C ILE A 63 -1.54 5.98 6.40
N ALA A 64 -2.73 5.70 5.86
CA ALA A 64 -3.63 6.72 5.35
C ALA A 64 -5.10 6.37 5.57
N SER A 65 -5.96 7.39 5.61
CA SER A 65 -7.36 7.22 5.25
C SER A 65 -7.53 7.17 3.74
N SER A 66 -8.60 6.55 3.27
CA SER A 66 -8.93 6.42 1.86
C SER A 66 -10.44 6.41 1.64
N ASP A 67 -10.88 7.00 0.53
CA ASP A 67 -12.26 6.89 0.05
C ASP A 67 -12.65 5.49 -0.45
N SER A 68 -11.68 4.60 -0.64
CA SER A 68 -11.92 3.18 -0.87
C SER A 68 -12.48 2.45 0.35
N ILE A 69 -12.34 3.01 1.56
CA ILE A 69 -12.86 2.45 2.81
C ILE A 69 -14.22 3.10 3.09
N ALA A 70 -15.32 2.46 2.70
CA ALA A 70 -16.66 3.02 2.87
C ALA A 70 -17.09 3.25 4.34
N GLY A 71 -16.40 2.65 5.31
CA GLY A 71 -16.73 2.76 6.73
C GLY A 71 -16.22 1.57 7.55
N TRP A 72 -16.81 1.39 8.73
CA TRP A 72 -16.42 0.34 9.67
C TRP A 72 -16.47 -1.06 9.04
N ASN A 73 -15.44 -1.88 9.30
CA ASN A 73 -15.32 -3.25 8.80
C ASN A 73 -15.37 -3.38 7.25
N SER A 74 -14.98 -2.32 6.52
CA SER A 74 -14.87 -2.35 5.05
C SER A 74 -13.95 -3.48 4.57
N ALA A 75 -14.29 -4.10 3.44
CA ALA A 75 -13.43 -5.08 2.77
C ALA A 75 -12.11 -4.46 2.27
N SER A 76 -12.08 -3.14 2.03
CA SER A 76 -10.88 -2.40 1.62
C SER A 76 -9.95 -2.05 2.78
N CYS A 77 -10.33 -2.35 4.02
CA CYS A 77 -9.46 -2.15 5.17
C CYS A 77 -8.14 -2.85 4.96
N GLY A 78 -7.03 -2.22 5.35
CA GLY A 78 -5.69 -2.77 5.24
C GLY A 78 -5.21 -3.06 3.80
N SER A 79 -5.83 -2.46 2.79
CA SER A 79 -5.33 -2.47 1.42
C SER A 79 -4.08 -1.60 1.26
N CYS A 80 -3.15 -1.98 0.37
CA CYS A 80 -1.99 -1.15 0.04
C CYS A 80 -2.27 -0.26 -1.16
N TRP A 81 -1.75 0.96 -1.12
CA TRP A 81 -1.88 1.93 -2.20
C TRP A 81 -0.54 2.56 -2.53
N GLN A 82 -0.21 2.56 -3.81
CA GLN A 82 0.91 3.31 -4.34
C GLN A 82 0.43 4.72 -4.72
N LEU A 83 1.05 5.74 -4.13
CA LEU A 83 0.76 7.15 -4.40
C LEU A 83 1.95 7.77 -5.11
N THR A 84 1.71 8.37 -6.29
CA THR A 84 2.77 8.95 -7.13
C THR A 84 2.51 10.41 -7.44
N TYR A 85 3.48 11.26 -7.13
CA TYR A 85 3.45 12.70 -7.37
C TYR A 85 4.81 13.18 -7.88
N ASN A 86 4.85 13.88 -9.02
CA ASN A 86 6.08 14.43 -9.62
C ASN A 86 7.25 13.42 -9.68
N GLY A 87 6.96 12.18 -10.07
CA GLY A 87 7.96 11.11 -10.20
C GLY A 87 8.41 10.49 -8.87
N ARG A 88 7.87 10.92 -7.74
CA ARG A 88 8.06 10.30 -6.43
C ARG A 88 6.91 9.39 -6.10
N THR A 89 7.24 8.24 -5.52
CA THR A 89 6.27 7.20 -5.22
C THR A 89 6.46 6.74 -3.79
N ILE A 90 5.36 6.70 -3.04
CA ILE A 90 5.29 6.08 -1.72
C ILE A 90 4.23 4.99 -1.74
N ASN A 91 4.32 4.04 -0.80
CA ASN A 91 3.26 3.08 -0.59
C ASN A 91 2.66 3.26 0.81
N VAL A 92 1.34 3.35 0.90
CA VAL A 92 0.61 3.56 2.16
C VAL A 92 -0.36 2.42 2.44
N LEU A 93 -0.59 2.15 3.72
CA LEU A 93 -1.61 1.23 4.20
C LEU A 93 -2.90 2.00 4.49
N ALA A 94 -4.02 1.62 3.86
CA ALA A 94 -5.31 2.24 4.12
C ALA A 94 -5.94 1.69 5.43
N ILE A 95 -6.18 2.56 6.41
CA ILE A 95 -6.66 2.18 7.75
C ILE A 95 -7.93 2.88 8.20
N ASP A 96 -8.38 3.90 7.48
CA ASP A 96 -9.55 4.68 7.85
C ASP A 96 -10.31 5.21 6.62
N HIS A 97 -11.55 5.63 6.83
CA HIS A 97 -12.36 6.27 5.79
C HIS A 97 -11.93 7.72 5.56
N ALA A 98 -11.83 8.11 4.30
CA ALA A 98 -11.80 9.50 3.88
C ALA A 98 -13.03 9.80 3.01
N VAL A 99 -13.57 11.02 3.09
CA VAL A 99 -14.67 11.44 2.19
C VAL A 99 -14.24 11.42 0.72
N SER A 100 -12.97 11.76 0.46
CA SER A 100 -12.38 11.72 -0.88
C SER A 100 -10.86 11.62 -0.79
N GLY A 101 -10.24 10.87 -1.71
CA GLY A 101 -8.80 10.77 -1.84
C GLY A 101 -8.14 10.08 -0.64
N PHE A 102 -6.93 10.53 -0.31
CA PHE A 102 -6.11 9.95 0.75
C PHE A 102 -5.58 11.03 1.70
N TYR A 103 -5.60 10.77 3.00
CA TYR A 103 -4.90 11.59 4.00
C TYR A 103 -3.95 10.71 4.79
N THR A 104 -2.66 11.00 4.68
CA THR A 104 -1.57 10.20 5.24
C THR A 104 -0.92 10.89 6.44
N SER A 105 0.09 10.29 7.08
CA SER A 105 0.93 11.04 8.02
C SER A 105 1.70 12.17 7.33
N GLU A 106 2.06 13.22 8.08
CA GLU A 106 2.90 14.31 7.56
C GLU A 106 4.24 13.81 7.02
N ALA A 107 4.84 12.80 7.67
CA ALA A 107 6.08 12.17 7.22
C ALA A 107 5.94 11.54 5.83
N ALA A 108 4.86 10.79 5.62
CA ALA A 108 4.58 10.17 4.32
C ALA A 108 4.31 11.22 3.23
N LEU A 109 3.54 12.28 3.52
CA LEU A 109 3.33 13.35 2.54
C LEU A 109 4.64 14.10 2.25
N ASN A 110 5.51 14.28 3.24
CA ASN A 110 6.83 14.88 3.03
C ASN A 110 7.67 14.04 2.06
N ASP A 111 7.68 12.72 2.20
CA ASP A 111 8.42 11.86 1.27
C ASP A 111 7.88 11.92 -0.15
N LEU A 112 6.54 11.98 -0.28
CA LEU A 112 5.87 12.14 -1.58
C LEU A 112 6.16 13.51 -2.23
N THR A 113 6.25 14.56 -1.43
CA THR A 113 6.36 15.95 -1.89
C THR A 113 7.78 16.53 -1.80
N ASN A 114 8.77 15.73 -1.43
CA ASN A 114 10.16 16.18 -1.20
C ASN A 114 10.33 17.20 -0.05
N GLY A 115 9.62 17.00 1.06
CA GLY A 115 9.72 17.84 2.26
C GLY A 115 8.78 19.04 2.29
N HIS A 116 7.78 19.08 1.41
CA HIS A 116 6.87 20.22 1.25
C HIS A 116 5.44 19.91 1.74
N ALA A 117 5.25 18.97 2.68
CA ALA A 117 3.91 18.57 3.15
C ALA A 117 3.11 19.76 3.72
N VAL A 118 3.72 20.52 4.62
CA VAL A 118 3.07 21.67 5.29
C VAL A 118 2.82 22.82 4.31
N GLU A 119 3.75 23.06 3.38
CA GLU A 119 3.63 24.12 2.38
C GLU A 119 2.48 23.85 1.40
N TYR A 120 2.36 22.60 0.93
CA TYR A 120 1.35 22.25 -0.06
C TYR A 120 0.01 21.90 0.58
N GLY A 121 0.02 21.32 1.78
CA GLY A 121 -1.17 20.80 2.48
C GLY A 121 -1.74 19.53 1.84
N SER A 122 -1.92 19.56 0.52
CA SER A 122 -2.34 18.43 -0.30
C SER A 122 -1.82 18.59 -1.73
N VAL A 123 -1.76 17.47 -2.46
CA VAL A 123 -1.37 17.42 -3.87
C VAL A 123 -2.35 16.56 -4.68
N GLN A 124 -2.36 16.74 -5.99
CA GLN A 124 -3.05 15.84 -6.92
C GLN A 124 -2.06 14.76 -7.39
N ALA A 125 -2.27 13.52 -6.95
CA ALA A 125 -1.38 12.40 -7.18
C ALA A 125 -2.10 11.23 -7.88
N THR A 126 -1.35 10.35 -8.52
CA THR A 126 -1.90 9.09 -9.02
C THR A 126 -1.93 8.07 -7.90
N ALA A 127 -3.08 7.43 -7.69
CA ALA A 127 -3.23 6.33 -6.75
C ALA A 127 -3.47 5.00 -7.49
N THR A 128 -2.78 3.95 -7.07
CA THR A 128 -2.94 2.60 -7.62
C THR A 128 -2.95 1.60 -6.48
N GLN A 129 -4.02 0.79 -6.41
CA GLN A 129 -4.06 -0.31 -5.45
C GLN A 129 -3.03 -1.36 -5.87
N VAL A 130 -2.24 -1.84 -4.91
CA VAL A 130 -1.16 -2.79 -5.17
C VAL A 130 -1.23 -3.97 -4.20
N ASP A 131 -0.65 -5.10 -4.60
CA ASP A 131 -0.56 -6.26 -3.74
C ASP A 131 0.38 -6.02 -2.55
N ALA A 132 0.13 -6.71 -1.45
CA ALA A 132 0.91 -6.64 -0.21
C ALA A 132 2.43 -6.76 -0.39
N TYR A 133 2.87 -7.58 -1.34
CA TYR A 133 4.27 -7.87 -1.63
C TYR A 133 5.04 -6.66 -2.22
N SER A 134 4.33 -5.70 -2.82
CA SER A 134 4.93 -4.50 -3.42
C SER A 134 5.55 -3.55 -2.39
N LEU A 135 5.10 -3.62 -1.12
CA LEU A 135 5.69 -2.85 -0.02
C LEU A 135 7.14 -3.24 0.26
N TRP A 136 7.49 -4.53 0.08
CA TRP A 136 8.82 -5.05 0.33
C TRP A 136 9.84 -4.62 -0.74
N LEU A 137 9.40 -4.50 -2.00
CA LEU A 137 10.31 -4.23 -3.11
C LEU A 137 11.04 -2.89 -2.96
N VAL A 138 10.40 -1.89 -2.35
CA VAL A 138 11.01 -0.57 -2.10
C VAL A 138 12.06 -0.61 -0.99
N ILE A 139 11.97 -1.55 -0.03
CA ILE A 139 12.99 -1.73 1.02
C ILE A 139 14.22 -2.45 0.44
N SER A 140 14.03 -3.32 -0.57
CA SER A 140 15.12 -4.10 -1.19
C SER A 140 15.88 -3.40 -2.30
N SER A 141 15.36 -2.29 -2.85
CA SER A 141 16.04 -1.52 -3.91
C SER A 141 17.25 -0.72 -3.40
N GLY A 142 17.44 -0.64 -2.08
CA GLY A 142 18.70 -0.27 -1.45
C GLY A 142 19.67 -1.45 -1.35
N LYS A 143 20.29 -1.84 -2.46
CA LYS A 143 21.37 -2.85 -2.55
C LYS A 143 21.01 -4.27 -2.09
N ALA A 144 20.36 -5.04 -2.96
CA ALA A 144 20.37 -6.50 -2.87
C ALA A 144 20.27 -7.12 -4.26
N ALA A 145 21.34 -6.98 -5.06
CA ALA A 145 21.56 -7.87 -6.19
C ALA A 145 21.93 -9.25 -5.66
N TRP A 146 20.93 -10.08 -5.36
CA TRP A 146 21.16 -11.51 -5.13
C TRP A 146 21.15 -12.22 -6.48
N THR A 147 22.34 -12.40 -7.04
CA THR A 147 22.55 -13.42 -8.07
C THR A 147 22.70 -14.76 -7.35
N PHE A 148 21.58 -15.47 -7.15
CA PHE A 148 21.66 -16.90 -6.89
C PHE A 148 21.58 -17.62 -8.23
N GLY A 149 22.75 -18.08 -8.68
CA GLY A 149 22.85 -19.06 -9.74
C GLY A 149 22.28 -20.41 -9.30
N LEU A 150 21.66 -21.06 -10.29
CA LEU A 150 21.39 -22.48 -10.43
C LEU A 150 20.19 -23.06 -9.66
N GLU A 151 19.15 -23.34 -10.46
CA GLU A 151 18.16 -24.42 -10.32
C GLU A 151 17.30 -24.41 -9.04
N GLY A 152 16.29 -23.54 -9.02
CA GLY A 152 15.25 -23.58 -8.00
C GLY A 152 14.27 -22.42 -8.11
N ILE A 153 13.43 -22.41 -9.15
CA ILE A 153 12.23 -21.57 -9.15
C ILE A 153 11.35 -22.12 -8.02
N MET A 154 11.26 -21.40 -6.89
CA MET A 154 10.08 -21.59 -6.04
C MET A 154 8.91 -21.01 -6.82
N ASP A 155 8.27 -21.86 -7.61
CA ASP A 155 6.94 -21.60 -8.14
C ASP A 155 6.03 -21.38 -6.92
N ILE A 156 5.75 -20.12 -6.62
CA ILE A 156 4.62 -19.77 -5.77
C ILE A 156 3.40 -20.19 -6.58
N ASN A 157 2.91 -21.38 -6.29
CA ASN A 157 1.76 -21.99 -6.95
C ASN A 157 0.54 -21.12 -6.64
N TYR A 158 0.24 -20.15 -7.50
CA TYR A 158 -1.00 -19.38 -7.46
C TYR A 158 -2.13 -20.32 -7.89
N GLY A 159 -2.63 -21.11 -6.94
CA GLY A 159 -3.86 -21.87 -7.10
C GLY A 159 -5.00 -20.92 -7.42
N THR A 160 -5.61 -21.12 -8.60
CA THR A 160 -6.74 -20.37 -9.15
C THR A 160 -8.05 -20.64 -8.40
N SER A 161 -8.05 -20.51 -7.07
CA SER A 161 -9.23 -20.73 -6.22
C SER A 161 -9.28 -19.75 -5.05
N GLY A 162 -9.86 -18.58 -5.31
CA GLY A 162 -10.92 -18.06 -4.43
C GLY A 162 -10.57 -17.30 -3.14
N LEU A 163 -9.34 -16.82 -2.89
CA LEU A 163 -9.03 -16.01 -1.70
C LEU A 163 -7.99 -14.90 -2.00
N ILE A 164 -8.40 -13.82 -2.68
CA ILE A 164 -7.54 -12.67 -3.04
C ILE A 164 -7.62 -11.57 -1.94
N TRP A 165 -7.98 -11.92 -0.70
CA TRP A 165 -8.23 -10.92 0.34
C TRP A 165 -7.10 -10.75 1.36
N ASP A 166 -5.98 -11.47 1.25
CA ASP A 166 -4.92 -11.41 2.26
C ASP A 166 -3.90 -10.28 2.03
N PHE A 167 -4.36 -9.09 2.43
CA PHE A 167 -3.73 -8.11 3.30
C PHE A 167 -2.23 -7.79 3.13
N CYS A 168 -1.99 -6.47 3.01
CA CYS A 168 -0.74 -5.68 3.06
C CYS A 168 0.27 -5.99 4.20
N ILE A 169 0.04 -7.06 4.95
CA ILE A 169 0.40 -7.25 6.35
C ILE A 169 1.21 -8.55 6.57
N HIS A 170 1.24 -9.48 5.60
CA HIS A 170 1.65 -10.87 5.89
C HIS A 170 3.16 -11.16 5.92
N ILE A 171 4.07 -10.22 5.60
CA ILE A 171 5.52 -10.51 5.49
C ILE A 171 6.34 -10.04 6.71
N SER A 172 5.74 -9.37 7.71
CA SER A 172 6.51 -9.02 8.92
C SER A 172 6.87 -10.25 9.77
N LYS A 173 6.04 -11.30 9.76
CA LYS A 173 6.28 -12.51 10.58
C LYS A 173 7.39 -13.41 10.06
N TYR A 174 7.67 -13.42 8.75
CA TYR A 174 8.70 -14.29 8.17
C TYR A 174 10.12 -13.71 8.25
N SER A 175 10.27 -12.38 8.27
CA SER A 175 11.57 -11.73 8.46
C SER A 175 12.19 -12.04 9.83
N LYS A 176 11.37 -12.18 10.89
CA LYS A 176 11.86 -12.53 12.23
C LYS A 176 12.37 -13.98 12.37
N ARG A 177 12.12 -14.86 11.39
CA ARG A 177 12.60 -16.27 11.43
C ARG A 177 13.96 -16.46 10.75
N VAL A 178 14.49 -15.44 10.09
CA VAL A 178 15.85 -15.43 9.50
C VAL A 178 16.79 -14.57 10.36
N VAL A 179 16.69 -14.66 11.69
CA VAL A 179 17.79 -14.30 12.58
C VAL A 179 18.52 -15.60 12.93
N GLY A 180 19.15 -16.19 11.92
CA GLY A 180 20.10 -17.28 12.13
C GLY A 180 21.36 -16.71 12.76
N THR A 181 21.68 -17.16 13.96
CA THR A 181 22.90 -16.83 14.69
C THR A 181 24.12 -17.19 13.87
N TYR A 182 24.91 -16.18 13.46
CA TYR A 182 26.26 -16.39 12.96
C TYR A 182 27.20 -16.49 14.16
N THR A 183 27.74 -17.68 14.40
CA THR A 183 28.98 -17.85 15.17
C THR A 183 30.05 -18.25 14.17
N LEU A 184 31.20 -17.60 14.27
CA LEU A 184 32.35 -17.61 13.34
C LEU A 184 32.84 -19.02 12.97
#